data_AF-A0A380FM73-F1
#
_entry.id   AF-A0A380FM73-F1
#
_cell.length_a   1.000
_cell.length_b   1.000
_cell.length_c   1.000
_cell.angle_alpha   90.00
_cell.angle_beta   90.00
_cell.angle_gamma   90.00
#
_symmetry.space_group_name_H-M   'P 1'
#
loop_
_entity.id
_entity.type
_entity.pdbx_description
1 polymer ?
#
loop_
_entity_poly.entity_id
_entity_poly.type
_entity_poly.pdbx_seq_one_letter_code
_entity_poly.pdbx_strand_id
1 'polypeptide(L)'
;MLLVTWVVFYTVVKMVEGLMHDKEITIPVAIHLDHGSSFEKCKEAIDAGFTSVMIDASHDPFEENVATTAKVVEYAHEHGVSVEAELGTVGGQEDDVVAEGVIYADPKECQELVEKNWY
;
A
#
# COMPACT_ATOMS: atom_id res chain seq x y z
N MET A 1 -5.68 2.89 -30.21
CA MET A 1 -4.64 2.19 -29.42
C MET A 1 -4.10 3.20 -28.41
N LEU A 2 -4.70 3.25 -27.22
CA LEU A 2 -4.22 4.10 -26.13
C LEU A 2 -3.08 3.34 -25.46
N LEU A 3 -1.86 3.85 -25.59
CA LEU A 3 -0.71 3.39 -24.83
C LEU A 3 -0.92 3.86 -23.39
N VAL A 4 -1.49 3.00 -22.54
CA VAL A 4 -1.64 3.25 -21.10
C VAL A 4 -0.34 2.85 -20.43
N THR A 5 0.71 3.65 -20.61
CA THR A 5 2.00 3.47 -19.93
C THR A 5 2.08 4.22 -18.59
N TRP A 6 1.00 4.91 -18.20
CA TRP A 6 0.89 5.67 -16.96
C TRP A 6 -0.59 5.73 -16.53
N VAL A 7 -1.08 4.75 -15.78
CA VAL A 7 -2.31 4.98 -15.02
C VAL A 7 -1.93 5.94 -13.89
N VAL A 8 -2.33 7.21 -14.01
CA VAL A 8 -2.15 8.23 -12.97
C VAL A 8 -3.19 7.94 -11.88
N PHE A 9 -2.79 7.76 -10.62
CA PHE A 9 -3.69 7.41 -9.50
C PHE A 9 -4.96 8.27 -9.44
N TYR A 10 -4.83 9.55 -9.80
CA TYR A 10 -5.96 10.49 -9.88
C TYR A 10 -7.08 10.01 -10.84
N THR A 11 -6.73 9.42 -11.98
CA THR A 11 -7.71 8.88 -12.93
C THR A 11 -8.50 7.74 -12.32
N VAL A 12 -7.85 6.88 -11.52
CA VAL A 12 -8.52 5.77 -10.81
C VAL A 12 -9.53 6.34 -9.81
N VAL A 13 -9.12 7.30 -8.99
CA VAL A 13 -10.00 7.95 -8.01
C VAL A 13 -11.22 8.56 -8.68
N LYS A 14 -11.04 9.32 -9.78
CA LYS A 14 -12.17 9.93 -10.51
C LYS A 14 -13.08 8.92 -11.19
N MET A 15 -12.54 7.80 -11.66
CA MET A 15 -13.36 6.70 -12.18
C MET A 15 -14.21 6.07 -11.08
N VAL A 16 -13.64 5.81 -9.90
CA VAL A 16 -14.36 5.24 -8.75
C VAL A 16 -15.44 6.21 -8.26
N GLU A 17 -15.12 7.49 -8.08
CA GLU A 17 -16.10 8.52 -7.70
C GLU A 17 -17.32 8.56 -8.66
N GLY A 18 -17.06 8.53 -9.97
CA GLY A 18 -18.12 8.51 -10.99
C GLY A 18 -18.98 7.24 -10.91
N LEU A 19 -18.36 6.07 -10.73
CA LEU A 19 -19.08 4.81 -10.58
C LEU A 19 -19.90 4.78 -9.28
N MET A 20 -19.37 5.30 -8.18
CA MET A 20 -20.10 5.39 -6.91
C MET A 20 -21.36 6.26 -7.06
N HIS A 21 -21.25 7.37 -7.79
CA HIS A 21 -22.38 8.24 -8.11
C HIS A 21 -23.43 7.54 -8.99
N ASP A 22 -23.03 7.07 -10.18
CA ASP A 22 -23.95 6.51 -11.19
C ASP A 22 -24.63 5.20 -10.75
N LYS A 23 -23.99 4.46 -9.84
CA LYS A 23 -24.50 3.18 -9.31
C LYS A 23 -25.15 3.31 -7.93
N GLU A 24 -25.26 4.52 -7.39
CA GLU A 24 -25.83 4.78 -6.06
C GLU A 24 -25.22 3.87 -4.97
N ILE A 25 -23.89 3.72 -4.98
CA ILE A 25 -23.18 2.84 -4.04
C ILE A 25 -23.30 3.43 -2.64
N THR A 26 -23.86 2.65 -1.71
CA THR A 26 -24.11 3.06 -0.31
C THR A 26 -23.26 2.29 0.71
N ILE A 27 -22.57 1.23 0.27
CA ILE A 27 -21.62 0.50 1.11
C ILE A 27 -20.30 1.28 1.22
N PRO A 28 -19.54 1.12 2.31
CA PRO A 28 -18.19 1.69 2.41
C PRO A 28 -17.26 1.15 1.31
N VAL A 29 -16.47 2.04 0.71
CA VAL A 29 -15.50 1.71 -0.34
C VAL A 29 -14.14 2.28 0.05
N ALA A 30 -13.10 1.45 -0.01
CA ALA A 30 -11.71 1.89 0.08
C ALA A 30 -11.05 1.82 -1.30
N ILE A 31 -10.14 2.74 -1.58
CA ILE A 31 -9.25 2.66 -2.74
C ILE A 31 -7.85 2.42 -2.17
N HIS A 32 -7.32 1.24 -2.44
CA HIS A 32 -6.08 0.74 -1.85
C HIS A 32 -4.96 0.67 -2.88
N LEU A 33 -3.79 1.20 -2.55
CA LEU A 33 -2.56 0.97 -3.31
C LEU A 33 -1.99 -0.36 -2.83
N ASP A 34 -2.02 -1.35 -3.72
CA ASP A 34 -1.43 -2.67 -3.49
C ASP A 34 0.09 -2.61 -3.73
N HIS A 35 0.87 -3.33 -2.91
CA HIS A 35 2.34 -3.45 -2.99
C HIS A 35 3.08 -2.16 -3.39
N GLY A 36 2.86 -1.06 -2.65
CA GLY A 36 3.57 0.20 -2.88
C GLY A 36 5.08 0.01 -2.74
N SER A 37 5.84 0.32 -3.79
CA SER A 37 7.29 0.04 -3.86
C SER A 37 8.19 1.11 -3.23
N SER A 38 7.62 2.26 -2.84
CA SER A 38 8.37 3.32 -2.14
C SER A 38 7.45 4.26 -1.38
N PHE A 39 8.04 5.04 -0.48
CA PHE A 39 7.37 6.16 0.18
C PHE A 39 6.75 7.13 -0.83
N GLU A 40 7.49 7.50 -1.89
CA GLU A 40 7.03 8.44 -2.91
C GLU A 40 5.81 7.90 -3.67
N LYS A 41 5.74 6.58 -3.90
CA LYS A 41 4.58 5.96 -4.54
C LYS A 41 3.36 5.94 -3.63
N CYS A 42 3.53 5.60 -2.36
CA CYS A 42 2.46 5.69 -1.36
C CYS A 42 1.95 7.13 -1.24
N LYS A 43 2.87 8.10 -1.15
CA LYS A 43 2.56 9.53 -1.13
C LYS A 43 1.80 9.98 -2.36
N GLU A 44 2.24 9.59 -3.56
CA GLU A 44 1.57 9.93 -4.82
C GLU A 44 0.12 9.40 -4.86
N ALA A 45 -0.11 8.18 -4.34
CA ALA A 45 -1.46 7.60 -4.25
C ALA A 45 -2.34 8.33 -3.23
N ILE A 46 -1.81 8.62 -2.04
CA ILE A 46 -2.50 9.40 -0.99
C ILE A 46 -2.89 10.78 -1.53
N ASP A 47 -1.95 11.49 -2.16
CA ASP A 47 -2.15 12.83 -2.73
C ASP A 47 -3.22 12.81 -3.84
N ALA A 48 -3.35 11.69 -4.55
CA ALA A 48 -4.36 11.51 -5.58
C ALA A 48 -5.77 11.24 -5.03
N GLY A 49 -5.89 10.85 -3.76
CA GLY A 49 -7.15 10.57 -3.07
C GLY A 49 -7.40 9.10 -2.73
N PHE A 50 -6.35 8.26 -2.70
CA PHE A 50 -6.48 6.92 -2.14
C PHE A 50 -6.78 6.99 -0.65
N THR A 51 -7.59 6.04 -0.17
CA THR A 51 -8.03 5.99 1.23
C THR A 51 -7.33 4.89 2.03
N SER A 52 -6.52 4.07 1.35
CA SER A 52 -5.64 3.07 1.95
C SER A 52 -4.39 2.88 1.09
N VAL A 53 -3.25 2.56 1.70
CA VAL A 53 -2.02 2.19 0.98
C VAL A 53 -1.31 1.02 1.67
N MET A 54 -0.67 0.17 0.90
CA MET A 54 0.29 -0.81 1.37
C MET A 54 1.69 -0.36 0.98
N ILE A 55 2.63 -0.43 1.91
CA ILE A 55 4.07 -0.32 1.63
C ILE A 55 4.68 -1.71 1.73
N ASP A 56 5.23 -2.20 0.63
CA ASP A 56 5.92 -3.49 0.58
C ASP A 56 7.43 -3.26 0.59
N ALA A 57 7.99 -3.28 1.79
CA ALA A 57 9.43 -3.29 2.05
C ALA A 57 9.87 -4.65 2.62
N SER A 58 9.11 -5.72 2.35
CA SER A 58 9.36 -7.07 2.90
C SER A 58 10.69 -7.68 2.44
N HIS A 59 11.19 -7.21 1.30
CA HIS A 59 12.46 -7.57 0.68
C HIS A 59 13.68 -6.92 1.35
N ASP A 60 13.46 -5.84 2.08
CA ASP A 60 14.52 -5.05 2.71
C ASP A 60 14.86 -5.60 4.09
N PRO A 61 16.05 -5.28 4.65
CA PRO A 61 16.35 -5.59 6.04
C PRO A 61 15.26 -5.06 6.98
N PHE A 62 14.91 -5.82 8.02
CA PHE A 62 13.81 -5.50 8.93
C PHE A 62 13.79 -4.05 9.44
N GLU A 63 14.94 -3.50 9.87
CA GLU A 63 15.02 -2.12 10.36
C GLU A 63 14.77 -1.06 9.26
N GLU A 64 15.08 -1.37 8.01
CA GLU A 64 14.79 -0.51 6.85
C GLU A 64 13.30 -0.57 6.47
N ASN A 65 12.69 -1.76 6.54
CA ASN A 65 11.24 -1.93 6.41
C ASN A 65 10.50 -1.13 7.49
N VAL A 66 10.91 -1.27 8.76
CA VAL A 66 10.34 -0.50 9.87
C VAL A 66 10.44 1.00 9.62
N ALA A 67 11.62 1.52 9.23
CA ALA A 67 11.82 2.94 8.99
C ALA A 67 10.99 3.47 7.80
N THR A 68 10.92 2.71 6.71
CA THR A 68 10.13 3.08 5.52
C THR A 68 8.64 3.06 5.83
N THR A 69 8.18 2.02 6.52
CA THR A 69 6.79 1.90 6.99
C THR A 69 6.43 3.04 7.93
N ALA A 70 7.27 3.39 8.91
CA ALA A 70 7.04 4.51 9.82
C ALA A 70 6.80 5.82 9.06
N LYS A 71 7.61 6.09 8.03
CA LYS A 71 7.50 7.29 7.20
C LYS A 71 6.19 7.34 6.41
N VAL A 72 5.74 6.18 5.89
CA VAL A 72 4.44 6.07 5.20
C VAL A 72 3.28 6.25 6.18
N VAL A 73 3.36 5.64 7.36
CA VAL A 73 2.34 5.76 8.41
C VAL A 73 2.17 7.20 8.89
N GLU A 74 3.27 7.91 9.17
CA GLU A 74 3.25 9.32 9.56
C GLU A 74 2.48 10.16 8.52
N TYR A 75 2.86 10.03 7.24
CA TYR A 75 2.21 10.77 6.16
C TYR A 75 0.74 10.38 5.97
N ALA A 76 0.43 9.08 5.96
CA ALA A 76 -0.92 8.58 5.73
C ALA A 76 -1.89 8.99 6.85
N HIS A 77 -1.47 8.88 8.11
CA HIS A 77 -2.30 9.24 9.25
C HIS A 77 -2.61 10.75 9.32
N GLU A 78 -1.67 11.62 8.91
CA GLU A 78 -1.94 13.05 8.74
C GLU A 78 -3.07 13.33 7.73
N HIS A 79 -3.30 12.41 6.77
CA HIS A 79 -4.31 12.51 5.73
C HIS A 79 -5.54 11.62 5.99
N GLY A 80 -5.62 10.94 7.13
CA GLY A 80 -6.72 10.01 7.46
C GLY A 80 -6.75 8.75 6.60
N VAL A 81 -5.61 8.32 6.06
CA VAL A 81 -5.45 7.14 5.20
C VAL A 81 -4.93 5.96 6.04
N SER A 82 -5.48 4.77 5.84
CA SER A 82 -5.00 3.54 6.48
C SER A 82 -3.75 3.00 5.80
N VAL A 83 -2.88 2.33 6.56
CA VAL A 83 -1.65 1.71 6.04
C VAL A 83 -1.64 0.21 6.29
N GLU A 84 -1.15 -0.53 5.32
CA GLU A 84 -0.76 -1.95 5.40
C GLU A 84 0.76 -2.07 5.17
N ALA A 85 1.39 -3.06 5.80
CA ALA A 85 2.81 -3.34 5.65
C ALA A 85 3.05 -4.86 5.64
N GLU A 86 4.08 -5.30 4.92
CA GLU A 86 4.36 -6.72 4.72
C GLU A 86 5.64 -7.18 5.44
N LEU A 87 5.60 -8.41 5.97
CA LEU A 87 6.74 -9.17 6.46
C LEU A 87 6.66 -10.61 5.95
N GLY A 88 7.82 -11.21 5.71
CA GLY A 88 7.90 -12.51 5.04
C GLY A 88 7.81 -12.35 3.53
N THR A 89 7.49 -13.43 2.83
CA THR A 89 7.34 -13.41 1.37
C THR A 89 6.28 -14.42 0.98
N VAL A 90 5.26 -13.95 0.26
CA VAL A 90 4.28 -14.84 -0.35
C VAL A 90 4.94 -15.60 -1.50
N GLY A 91 4.76 -16.93 -1.53
CA GLY A 91 5.32 -17.76 -2.59
C GLY A 91 4.48 -17.63 -3.86
N GLY A 92 5.12 -17.39 -5.02
CA GLY A 92 4.45 -17.25 -6.30
C GLY A 92 5.05 -16.15 -7.15
N GLN A 93 4.22 -15.61 -8.04
CA GLN A 93 4.51 -14.38 -8.78
C GLN A 93 3.48 -13.35 -8.33
N GLU A 94 3.88 -12.42 -7.47
CA GLU A 94 3.09 -11.25 -7.10
C GLU A 94 3.67 -10.04 -7.82
N ASP A 95 2.81 -9.36 -8.58
CA ASP A 95 3.16 -8.32 -9.54
C ASP A 95 4.35 -8.70 -10.46
N ASP A 96 5.53 -8.17 -10.16
CA ASP A 96 6.79 -8.34 -10.90
C ASP A 96 7.86 -9.13 -10.11
N VAL A 97 7.54 -9.61 -8.90
CA VAL A 97 8.47 -10.33 -8.02
C VAL A 97 8.22 -11.83 -8.11
N VAL A 98 9.22 -12.57 -8.57
CA VAL A 98 9.23 -14.04 -8.50
C VAL A 98 9.93 -14.44 -7.21
N ALA A 99 9.16 -14.77 -6.19
CA ALA A 99 9.72 -15.35 -4.97
C ALA A 99 10.06 -16.82 -5.22
N GLU A 100 11.33 -17.21 -5.07
CA GLU A 100 11.78 -18.60 -5.23
C GLU A 100 11.24 -19.54 -4.12
N GLY A 101 10.55 -18.99 -3.12
CA GLY A 101 9.90 -19.75 -2.05
C GLY A 101 9.09 -18.88 -1.09
N VAL A 102 8.34 -19.53 -0.20
CA VAL A 102 7.60 -18.89 0.88
C VAL A 102 8.54 -18.63 2.05
N ILE A 103 8.61 -17.39 2.53
CA ILE A 103 9.28 -17.02 3.78
C ILE A 103 8.20 -16.64 4.78
N TYR A 104 8.11 -17.36 5.89
CA TYR A 104 7.15 -17.03 6.95
C TYR A 104 7.60 -15.77 7.68
N ALA A 105 6.65 -14.88 7.97
CA ALA A 105 6.88 -13.76 8.88
C ALA A 105 7.27 -14.28 10.28
N ASP A 106 8.31 -13.70 10.89
CA ASP A 106 8.64 -13.97 12.29
C ASP A 106 7.59 -13.27 13.18
N PRO A 107 6.86 -13.99 14.06
CA PRO A 107 5.87 -13.39 14.94
C PRO A 107 6.41 -12.25 15.83
N LYS A 108 7.70 -12.27 16.17
CA LYS A 108 8.35 -11.20 16.94
C LYS A 108 8.57 -9.96 16.11
N GLU A 109 9.01 -10.12 14.86
CA GLU A 109 9.16 -9.00 13.92
C GLU A 109 7.79 -8.37 13.62
N CYS A 110 6.73 -9.19 13.46
CA CYS A 110 5.36 -8.69 13.34
C CYS A 110 4.96 -7.79 14.53
N GLN A 111 5.21 -8.27 15.75
CA GLN A 111 4.90 -7.50 16.95
C GLN A 111 5.70 -6.20 17.00
N GLU A 112 7.00 -6.27 16.74
CA GLU A 112 7.90 -5.12 16.81
C GLU A 112 7.59 -4.07 15.74
N LEU A 113 7.26 -4.47 14.50
CA LEU A 113 6.88 -3.55 13.43
C LEU A 113 5.59 -2.78 13.78
N VAL A 114 4.60 -3.45 14.36
CA VAL A 114 3.36 -2.81 14.82
C VAL A 114 3.64 -1.85 15.97
N GLU A 115 4.39 -2.29 16.98
CA GLU A 115 4.70 -1.46 18.17
C GLU A 115 5.51 -0.21 17.84
N LYS A 116 6.43 -0.28 16.86
CA LYS A 116 7.27 0.86 16.46
C LYS A 116 6.54 1.89 15.59
N ASN A 117 5.48 1.50 14.88
CA ASN A 117 4.88 2.34 13.83
C ASN A 117 3.45 2.82 14.11
N TRP A 118 2.69 2.19 15.01
CA TRP A 118 1.24 2.46 15.20
C TRP A 118 0.86 3.24 16.48
N TYR A 119 1.83 3.74 17.25
CA TYR A 119 1.59 4.47 18.50
C TYR A 119 2.25 5.85 18.54
#